data_AF-A0A242CGI4-F1
#
_entry.id   AF-A0A242CGI4-F1
#
_cell.length_a   1.000
_cell.length_b   1.000
_cell.length_c   1.000
_cell.angle_alpha   90.00
_cell.angle_beta   90.00
_cell.angle_gamma   90.00
#
_symmetry.space_group_name_H-M   'P 1'
#
loop_
_entity.id
_entity.type
_entity.pdbx_description
1 polymer ?
#
loop_
_entity_poly.entity_id
_entity_poly.type
_entity_poly.pdbx_seq_one_letter_code
_entity_poly.pdbx_strand_id
1 'polypeptide(L)'
;MTALDWFFTIGLVLAVLACLFFILFLFLTLQTGKQMKRLNKKRAKTKKKKKKLRMIKKRLNKQKKHQRTTAIICLLVGVLFGGGAFYASYYQAMHLTTDDSDSIAKGYYLLEDFTQELTNAGKASEKQEKTESNLRYLANSMASYGTKKASTVNTQEGQLTLNRYYNAMKELGTNVMRNYTQIYNNPDLAKEYQKDVGKVQTYEQQVFKLYNVNEAALDNKK
;
A
#
# COMPACT_ATOMS: atom_id res chain seq x y z
N MET A 1 0.07 9.35 -5.40
CA MET A 1 1.04 9.14 -4.30
C MET A 1 0.44 9.70 -3.03
N THR A 2 0.19 8.84 -2.06
CA THR A 2 -0.40 9.20 -0.76
C THR A 2 0.63 9.92 0.11
N ALA A 3 0.18 10.64 1.14
CA ALA A 3 1.08 11.27 2.12
C ALA A 3 1.97 10.24 2.83
N LEU A 4 1.49 9.00 2.97
CA LEU A 4 2.25 7.88 3.51
C LEU A 4 3.38 7.42 2.58
N ASP A 5 3.21 7.49 1.25
CA ASP A 5 4.29 7.18 0.30
C ASP A 5 5.48 8.15 0.43
N TRP A 6 5.16 9.44 0.64
CA TRP A 6 6.16 10.47 0.91
C TRP A 6 6.89 10.23 2.24
N PHE A 7 6.14 9.91 3.29
CA PHE A 7 6.70 9.60 4.59
C PHE A 7 7.61 8.36 4.54
N PHE A 8 7.17 7.31 3.85
CA PHE A 8 7.96 6.10 3.61
C PHE A 8 9.27 6.41 2.90
N THR A 9 9.19 7.14 1.78
CA THR A 9 10.37 7.44 0.95
C THR A 9 11.38 8.30 1.70
N ILE A 10 10.93 9.37 2.35
CA ILE A 10 11.80 10.25 3.14
C ILE A 10 12.39 9.50 4.33
N GLY A 11 11.57 8.73 5.06
CA GLY A 11 12.00 7.92 6.19
C GLY A 11 13.07 6.90 5.79
N LEU A 12 12.89 6.22 4.65
CA LEU A 12 13.85 5.24 4.15
C LEU A 12 15.18 5.89 3.74
N VAL A 13 15.14 7.04 3.05
CA VAL A 13 16.36 7.81 2.71
C VAL A 13 17.10 8.25 3.97
N LEU A 14 16.39 8.77 4.97
CA LEU A 14 16.97 9.16 6.25
C LEU A 14 17.57 7.97 7.01
N ALA A 15 16.91 6.80 6.98
CA ALA A 15 17.41 5.58 7.59
C ALA A 15 18.72 5.10 6.92
N VAL A 16 18.79 5.14 5.58
CA VAL A 16 20.00 4.79 4.82
C VAL A 16 21.14 5.76 5.14
N LEU A 17 20.88 7.08 5.15
CA LEU A 17 21.88 8.08 5.52
C LEU A 17 22.38 7.88 6.96
N ALA A 18 21.48 7.60 7.90
CA ALA A 18 21.83 7.33 9.28
C ALA A 18 22.70 6.07 9.40
N CYS A 19 22.42 5.03 8.61
CA CYS A 19 23.24 3.82 8.55
C CYS A 19 24.65 4.09 7.98
N LEU A 20 24.76 4.88 6.91
CA LEU A 20 26.05 5.29 6.35
C LEU A 20 26.88 6.10 7.35
N PHE A 21 26.27 7.05 8.05
CA PHE A 21 26.95 7.81 9.11
C PHE A 21 27.35 6.92 10.28
N PHE A 22 26.51 5.96 10.68
CA PHE A 22 26.85 4.98 11.70
C PHE A 22 28.12 4.21 11.33
N ILE A 23 28.20 3.67 10.11
CA ILE A 23 29.38 2.94 9.62
C ILE A 23 30.62 3.84 9.61
N LEU A 24 30.49 5.08 9.12
CA LEU A 24 31.57 6.07 9.09
C LEU A 24 32.09 6.39 10.49
N PHE A 25 31.20 6.69 11.45
CA PHE A 25 31.62 6.99 12.82
C PHE A 25 32.18 5.78 13.56
N LEU A 26 31.72 4.57 13.24
CA LEU A 26 32.28 3.33 13.75
C LEU A 26 33.72 3.14 13.23
N PHE A 27 33.94 3.34 11.93
CA PHE A 27 35.28 3.29 11.32
C PHE A 27 36.23 4.33 11.95
N LEU A 28 35.78 5.59 12.08
CA LEU A 28 36.56 6.64 12.74
C LEU A 28 36.88 6.30 14.21
N THR A 29 35.94 5.70 14.93
CA THR A 29 36.16 5.25 16.32
C THR A 29 37.24 4.18 16.40
N LEU A 30 37.28 3.24 15.45
CA LEU A 30 38.31 2.21 15.35
C LEU A 30 39.68 2.82 15.02
N GLN A 31 39.74 3.77 14.08
CA GLN A 31 40.98 4.45 13.71
C GLN A 31 41.55 5.27 14.88
N THR A 32 40.72 6.04 15.57
CA THR A 32 41.08 6.78 16.80
C THR A 32 41.56 5.81 17.89
N GLY A 33 40.91 4.64 18.02
CA GLY A 33 41.34 3.56 18.90
C GLY A 33 42.74 3.03 18.58
N LYS A 34 43.05 2.79 17.29
CA LYS A 34 44.39 2.39 16.84
C LYS A 34 45.44 3.47 17.16
N GLN A 35 45.13 4.75 16.91
CA GLN A 35 46.03 5.87 17.25
C GLN A 35 46.29 5.95 18.77
N MET A 36 45.27 5.72 19.58
CA MET A 36 45.40 5.71 21.04
C MET A 36 46.26 4.55 21.55
N LYS A 37 46.11 3.35 20.97
CA LYS A 37 47.00 2.21 21.24
C LYS A 37 48.47 2.53 20.90
N ARG A 38 48.72 3.17 19.74
CA ARG A 38 50.08 3.62 19.34
C ARG A 38 50.67 4.63 20.34
N LEU A 39 49.87 5.58 20.83
CA LEU A 39 50.30 6.58 21.82
C LEU A 39 50.51 6.00 23.22
N ASN A 40 49.83 4.92 23.58
CA ASN A 40 50.04 4.23 24.86
C ASN A 40 51.38 3.47 24.89
N LYS A 41 51.85 2.97 23.74
CA LYS A 41 53.18 2.34 23.63
C LYS A 41 54.34 3.34 23.71
N LYS A 42 54.12 4.62 23.39
CA LYS A 42 55.17 5.66 23.45
C LYS A 42 55.46 6.11 24.89
N ARG A 43 56.70 5.95 25.36
CA ARG A 43 57.19 6.51 26.63
C ARG A 43 57.87 7.87 26.39
N ALA A 44 57.47 8.90 27.14
CA ALA A 44 58.06 10.24 27.03
C ALA A 44 59.15 10.45 28.10
N LYS A 45 60.37 10.80 27.66
CA LYS A 45 61.54 10.99 28.54
C LYS A 45 61.51 12.31 29.35
N THR A 46 60.97 13.42 28.81
CA THR A 46 61.00 14.75 29.46
C THR A 46 59.64 15.22 30.01
N LYS A 47 59.62 16.06 31.06
CA LYS A 47 58.38 16.62 31.66
C LYS A 47 57.51 17.36 30.63
N LYS A 48 58.11 18.19 29.76
CA LYS A 48 57.39 18.89 28.65
C LYS A 48 56.73 17.90 27.68
N LYS A 49 57.44 16.83 27.27
CA LYS A 49 56.90 15.78 26.37
C LYS A 49 55.79 14.96 27.06
N LYS A 50 55.91 14.68 28.37
CA LYS A 50 54.85 14.03 29.17
C LYS A 50 53.57 14.87 29.20
N LYS A 51 53.67 16.20 29.38
CA LYS A 51 52.51 17.13 29.34
C LYS A 51 51.82 17.12 27.96
N LYS A 52 52.59 17.25 26.87
CA LYS A 52 52.06 17.20 25.49
C LYS A 52 51.34 15.88 25.18
N LEU A 53 51.93 14.75 25.59
CA LEU A 53 51.34 13.43 25.40
C LEU A 53 50.05 13.24 26.21
N ARG A 54 49.97 13.76 27.44
CA ARG A 54 48.72 13.79 28.22
C ARG A 54 47.62 14.61 27.52
N MET A 55 47.96 15.77 26.95
CA MET A 55 46.97 16.60 26.23
C MET A 55 46.44 15.90 24.97
N ILE A 56 47.32 15.29 24.17
CA ILE A 56 46.91 14.54 22.96
C ILE A 56 46.00 13.37 23.35
N LYS A 57 46.36 12.60 24.40
CA LYS A 57 45.52 11.51 24.90
C LYS A 57 44.14 11.99 25.36
N LYS A 58 44.07 13.12 26.08
CA LYS A 58 42.79 13.72 26.48
C LYS A 58 41.94 14.11 25.27
N ARG A 59 42.54 14.73 24.24
CA ARG A 59 41.83 15.10 22.99
C ARG A 59 41.30 13.87 22.26
N LEU A 60 42.13 12.85 22.03
CA LEU A 60 41.72 11.61 21.36
C LEU A 60 40.65 10.85 22.16
N ASN A 61 40.71 10.88 23.50
CA ASN A 61 39.67 10.24 24.32
C ASN A 61 38.32 10.97 24.18
N LYS A 62 38.33 12.31 24.17
CA LYS A 62 37.13 13.12 23.91
C LYS A 62 36.59 12.85 22.50
N GLN A 63 37.46 12.83 21.49
CA GLN A 63 37.08 12.54 20.11
C GLN A 63 36.47 11.14 19.96
N LYS A 64 37.10 10.11 20.56
CA LYS A 64 36.58 8.74 20.56
C LYS A 64 35.21 8.66 21.25
N LYS A 65 35.05 9.33 22.39
CA LYS A 65 33.75 9.37 23.10
C LYS A 65 32.68 10.02 22.23
N HIS A 66 32.99 11.15 21.61
CA HIS A 66 32.07 11.85 20.71
C HIS A 66 31.70 10.98 19.50
N GLN A 67 32.68 10.43 18.79
CA GLN A 67 32.45 9.52 17.66
C GLN A 67 31.57 8.32 18.04
N ARG A 68 31.80 7.71 19.22
CA ARG A 68 30.97 6.62 19.73
C ARG A 68 29.55 7.07 20.02
N THR A 69 29.37 8.21 20.68
CA THR A 69 28.05 8.76 20.98
C THR A 69 27.29 9.10 19.70
N THR A 70 27.94 9.74 18.74
CA THR A 70 27.32 10.05 17.43
C THR A 70 26.95 8.77 16.67
N ALA A 71 27.80 7.74 16.68
CA ALA A 71 27.46 6.45 16.09
C ALA A 71 26.19 5.85 16.73
N ILE A 72 26.11 5.83 18.07
CA ILE A 72 24.92 5.31 18.77
C ILE A 72 23.68 6.13 18.41
N ILE A 73 23.78 7.47 18.34
CA ILE A 73 22.66 8.33 17.94
C ILE A 73 22.22 8.01 16.50
N CYS A 74 23.16 7.92 15.55
CA CYS A 74 22.85 7.56 14.17
C CYS A 74 22.18 6.18 14.08
N LEU A 75 22.61 5.20 14.90
CA LEU A 75 21.97 3.89 14.95
C LEU A 75 20.52 3.99 15.45
N LEU A 76 20.28 4.70 16.56
CA LEU A 76 18.93 4.88 17.11
C LEU A 76 18.00 5.60 16.13
N VAL A 77 18.50 6.66 15.49
CA VAL A 77 17.78 7.41 14.46
C VAL A 77 17.49 6.52 13.24
N GLY A 78 18.46 5.71 12.80
CA GLY A 78 18.28 4.77 11.70
C GLY A 78 17.24 3.70 12.00
N VAL A 79 17.22 3.16 13.22
CA VAL A 79 16.20 2.20 13.67
C VAL A 79 14.82 2.85 13.76
N LEU A 80 14.72 4.07 14.27
CA LEU A 80 13.46 4.80 14.40
C LEU A 80 12.85 5.10 13.02
N PHE A 81 13.63 5.66 12.10
CA PHE A 81 13.14 5.96 10.75
C PHE A 81 12.93 4.71 9.91
N GLY A 82 13.81 3.71 10.01
CA GLY A 82 13.66 2.44 9.31
C GLY A 82 12.45 1.65 9.78
N GLY A 83 12.25 1.58 11.10
CA GLY A 83 11.07 0.96 11.70
C GLY A 83 9.78 1.71 11.38
N GLY A 84 9.80 3.04 11.43
CA GLY A 84 8.65 3.88 11.05
C GLY A 84 8.27 3.73 9.59
N ALA A 85 9.24 3.70 8.68
CA ALA A 85 9.00 3.45 7.26
C ALA A 85 8.44 2.04 7.03
N PHE A 86 9.03 1.01 7.65
CA PHE A 86 8.53 -0.35 7.52
C PHE A 86 7.09 -0.50 8.04
N TYR A 87 6.79 0.12 9.20
CA TYR A 87 5.43 0.15 9.74
C TYR A 87 4.44 0.87 8.82
N ALA A 88 4.83 2.02 8.26
CA ALA A 88 3.98 2.75 7.31
C ALA A 88 3.68 1.91 6.06
N SER A 89 4.70 1.24 5.50
CA SER A 89 4.53 0.35 4.35
C SER A 89 3.64 -0.85 4.68
N TYR A 90 3.82 -1.46 5.85
CA TYR A 90 2.96 -2.55 6.30
C TYR A 90 1.50 -2.10 6.46
N TYR A 91 1.28 -0.93 7.07
CA TYR A 91 -0.05 -0.36 7.23
C TYR A 91 -0.71 -0.10 5.88
N GLN A 92 0.00 0.52 4.93
CA GLN A 92 -0.52 0.73 3.57
C GLN A 92 -0.87 -0.58 2.86
N ALA A 93 -0.07 -1.63 3.05
CA ALA A 93 -0.32 -2.92 2.41
C ALA A 93 -1.58 -3.62 2.93
N MET A 94 -2.02 -3.32 4.15
CA MET A 94 -3.19 -3.93 4.80
C MET A 94 -4.49 -3.16 4.56
N HIS A 95 -4.44 -2.00 3.92
CA HIS A 95 -5.61 -1.15 3.68
C HIS A 95 -5.85 -0.93 2.19
N LEU A 96 -7.11 -0.67 1.84
CA LEU A 96 -7.48 -0.27 0.49
C LEU A 96 -6.82 1.07 0.16
N THR A 97 -6.27 1.15 -1.05
CA THR A 97 -5.89 2.44 -1.63
C THR A 97 -7.14 3.25 -1.96
N THR A 98 -7.01 4.57 -2.11
CA THR A 98 -8.12 5.43 -2.51
C THR A 98 -8.73 4.96 -3.83
N ASP A 99 -7.88 4.62 -4.81
CA ASP A 99 -8.32 4.16 -6.13
C ASP A 99 -9.07 2.82 -6.07
N ASP A 100 -8.58 1.88 -5.24
CA ASP A 100 -9.25 0.59 -5.02
C ASP A 100 -10.57 0.78 -4.25
N SER A 101 -10.57 1.60 -3.20
CA SER A 101 -11.77 1.93 -2.42
C SER A 101 -12.86 2.56 -3.28
N ASP A 102 -12.50 3.52 -4.15
CA ASP A 102 -13.43 4.16 -5.07
C ASP A 102 -13.97 3.17 -6.11
N SER A 103 -13.12 2.26 -6.60
CA SER A 103 -13.52 1.24 -7.57
C SER A 103 -14.47 0.22 -6.92
N ILE A 104 -14.22 -0.18 -5.68
CA ILE A 104 -15.11 -1.08 -4.94
C ILE A 104 -16.46 -0.41 -4.65
N ALA A 105 -16.46 0.82 -4.15
CA ALA A 105 -17.71 1.54 -3.86
C ALA A 105 -18.56 1.73 -5.13
N LYS A 106 -17.94 2.09 -6.25
CA LYS A 106 -18.64 2.18 -7.55
C LYS A 106 -19.15 0.83 -8.02
N GLY A 107 -18.38 -0.24 -7.81
CA GLY A 107 -18.76 -1.59 -8.20
C GLY A 107 -19.99 -2.09 -7.45
N TYR A 108 -20.04 -1.80 -6.14
CA TYR A 108 -21.20 -2.09 -5.29
C TYR A 108 -22.50 -1.51 -5.87
N TYR A 109 -22.53 -0.20 -6.12
CA TYR A 109 -23.70 0.45 -6.70
C TYR A 109 -24.01 -0.03 -8.12
N LEU A 110 -22.99 -0.27 -8.95
CA LEU A 110 -23.19 -0.81 -10.30
C LEU A 110 -23.89 -2.17 -10.29
N LEU A 111 -23.51 -3.07 -9.37
CA LEU A 111 -24.15 -4.39 -9.25
C LEU A 111 -25.59 -4.27 -8.75
N GLU A 112 -25.86 -3.34 -7.84
CA GLU A 112 -27.20 -3.08 -7.33
C GLU A 112 -28.13 -2.51 -8.41
N ASP A 113 -27.69 -1.45 -9.10
CA ASP A 113 -28.43 -0.82 -10.21
C ASP A 113 -28.66 -1.81 -11.34
N PHE A 114 -27.66 -2.65 -11.64
CA PHE A 114 -27.79 -3.71 -12.64
C PHE A 114 -28.80 -4.78 -12.25
N THR A 115 -28.85 -5.17 -10.97
CA THR A 115 -29.86 -6.11 -10.46
C THR A 115 -31.27 -5.55 -10.57
N GLN A 116 -31.43 -4.25 -10.30
CA GLN A 116 -32.71 -3.56 -10.46
C GLN A 116 -33.13 -3.53 -11.94
N GLU A 117 -32.21 -3.20 -12.85
CA GLU A 117 -32.54 -3.18 -14.27
C GLU A 117 -32.80 -4.55 -14.88
N LEU A 118 -32.11 -5.61 -14.43
CA LEU A 118 -32.45 -6.99 -14.80
C LEU A 118 -33.87 -7.35 -14.37
N THR A 119 -34.30 -6.89 -13.18
CA THR A 119 -35.66 -7.12 -12.67
C THR A 119 -36.70 -6.39 -13.52
N ASN A 120 -36.41 -5.15 -13.93
CA ASN A 120 -37.27 -4.37 -14.82
C ASN A 120 -37.38 -5.00 -16.21
N ALA A 121 -36.23 -5.43 -16.77
CA ALA A 121 -36.14 -6.05 -18.09
C ALA A 121 -36.92 -7.37 -18.15
N GLY A 122 -36.79 -8.22 -17.13
CA GLY A 122 -37.50 -9.50 -17.06
C GLY A 122 -39.02 -9.36 -16.92
N LYS A 123 -39.50 -8.24 -16.35
CA LYS A 123 -40.93 -7.92 -16.21
C LYS A 123 -41.50 -7.09 -17.36
N ALA A 124 -40.65 -6.65 -18.30
CA ALA A 124 -41.01 -5.66 -19.32
C ALA A 124 -41.71 -4.42 -18.73
N SER A 125 -41.30 -3.98 -17.53
CA SER A 125 -42.00 -2.92 -16.78
C SER A 125 -41.75 -1.51 -17.31
N GLU A 126 -40.69 -1.33 -18.10
CA GLU A 126 -40.35 -0.06 -18.74
C GLU A 126 -40.28 -0.18 -20.27
N LYS A 127 -40.10 0.96 -20.95
CA LYS A 127 -39.88 1.00 -22.40
C LYS A 127 -38.60 0.24 -22.75
N GLN A 128 -38.71 -0.71 -23.68
CA GLN A 128 -37.60 -1.54 -24.16
C GLN A 128 -36.33 -0.74 -24.46
N GLU A 129 -36.43 0.33 -25.26
CA GLU A 129 -35.28 1.15 -25.66
C GLU A 129 -34.55 1.77 -24.44
N LYS A 130 -35.29 2.18 -23.41
CA LYS A 130 -34.72 2.73 -22.18
C LYS A 130 -33.99 1.64 -21.39
N THR A 131 -34.64 0.50 -21.18
CA THR A 131 -34.06 -0.63 -20.46
C THR A 131 -32.80 -1.16 -21.15
N GLU A 132 -32.86 -1.36 -22.47
CA GLU A 132 -31.71 -1.81 -23.26
C GLU A 132 -30.54 -0.80 -23.20
N SER A 133 -30.84 0.49 -23.28
CA SER A 133 -29.84 1.55 -23.13
C SER A 133 -29.18 1.52 -21.75
N ASN A 134 -29.97 1.38 -20.69
CA ASN A 134 -29.48 1.29 -19.31
C ASN A 134 -28.62 0.03 -19.09
N LEU A 135 -29.09 -1.13 -19.54
CA LEU A 135 -28.33 -2.38 -19.48
C LEU A 135 -27.01 -2.25 -20.24
N ARG A 136 -27.02 -1.65 -21.42
CA ARG A 136 -25.80 -1.39 -22.20
C ARG A 136 -24.84 -0.47 -21.44
N TYR A 137 -25.33 0.61 -20.85
CA TYR A 137 -24.51 1.54 -20.05
C TYR A 137 -23.87 0.86 -18.85
N LEU A 138 -24.66 0.11 -18.07
CA LEU A 138 -24.19 -0.63 -16.89
C LEU A 138 -23.19 -1.72 -17.28
N ALA A 139 -23.49 -2.50 -18.33
CA ALA A 139 -22.59 -3.51 -18.87
C ALA A 139 -21.25 -2.90 -19.33
N ASN A 140 -21.27 -1.73 -19.98
CA ASN A 140 -20.05 -1.05 -20.40
C ASN A 140 -19.20 -0.62 -19.19
N SER A 141 -19.88 -0.08 -18.18
CA SER A 141 -19.24 0.36 -16.94
C SER A 141 -18.58 -0.80 -16.21
N MET A 142 -19.26 -1.96 -16.11
CA MET A 142 -18.68 -3.18 -15.55
C MET A 142 -17.53 -3.73 -16.41
N ALA A 143 -17.67 -3.76 -17.74
CA ALA A 143 -16.62 -4.21 -18.65
C ALA A 143 -15.34 -3.37 -18.51
N SER A 144 -15.47 -2.08 -18.21
CA SER A 144 -14.34 -1.17 -17.99
C SER A 144 -13.43 -1.57 -16.81
N TYR A 145 -13.91 -2.41 -15.87
CA TYR A 145 -13.09 -2.97 -14.79
C TYR A 145 -11.94 -3.83 -15.30
N GLY A 146 -11.97 -4.28 -16.56
CA GLY A 146 -10.83 -4.95 -17.19
C GLY A 146 -9.58 -4.08 -17.30
N THR A 147 -9.71 -2.76 -17.16
CA THR A 147 -8.57 -1.82 -17.10
C THR A 147 -8.04 -1.61 -15.68
N LYS A 148 -8.80 -2.03 -14.67
CA LYS A 148 -8.42 -1.90 -13.26
C LYS A 148 -7.45 -2.99 -12.88
N LYS A 149 -6.47 -2.61 -12.07
CA LYS A 149 -5.53 -3.53 -11.43
C LYS A 149 -5.40 -3.12 -9.98
N ALA A 150 -5.40 -4.11 -9.09
CA ALA A 150 -5.15 -3.89 -7.68
C ALA A 150 -3.81 -3.17 -7.49
N SER A 151 -3.76 -2.27 -6.51
CA SER A 151 -2.52 -1.54 -6.25
C SER A 151 -1.35 -2.46 -5.87
N THR A 152 -0.17 -2.15 -6.39
CA THR A 152 1.07 -2.93 -6.13
C THR A 152 1.58 -2.78 -4.69
N VAL A 153 1.09 -1.77 -3.96
CA VAL A 153 1.43 -1.58 -2.54
C VAL A 153 0.71 -2.55 -1.62
N ASN A 154 -0.36 -3.17 -2.11
CA ASN A 154 -1.20 -4.09 -1.37
C ASN A 154 -0.51 -5.44 -1.17
N THR A 155 -0.92 -6.23 -0.18
CA THR A 155 -0.40 -7.59 -0.01
C THR A 155 -0.70 -8.45 -1.24
N GLN A 156 0.07 -9.53 -1.43
CA GLN A 156 -0.15 -10.46 -2.55
C GLN A 156 -1.57 -11.07 -2.52
N GLU A 157 -2.06 -11.42 -1.33
CA GLU A 157 -3.42 -11.90 -1.11
C GLU A 157 -4.47 -10.83 -1.45
N GLY A 158 -4.21 -9.59 -1.03
CA GLY A 158 -5.02 -8.42 -1.36
C GLY A 158 -5.13 -8.17 -2.85
N GLN A 159 -3.99 -8.16 -3.54
CA GLN A 159 -3.93 -8.01 -4.99
C GLN A 159 -4.71 -9.11 -5.72
N LEU A 160 -4.55 -10.35 -5.28
CA LEU A 160 -5.23 -11.49 -5.88
C LEU A 160 -6.75 -11.44 -5.67
N THR A 161 -7.20 -11.08 -4.47
CA THR A 161 -8.64 -10.95 -4.14
C THR A 161 -9.28 -9.82 -4.94
N LEU A 162 -8.65 -8.64 -4.98
CA LEU A 162 -9.13 -7.49 -5.76
C LEU A 162 -9.17 -7.77 -7.26
N ASN A 163 -8.10 -8.35 -7.81
CA ASN A 163 -8.05 -8.66 -9.25
C ASN A 163 -9.07 -9.72 -9.65
N ARG A 164 -9.40 -10.67 -8.77
CA ARG A 164 -10.51 -11.63 -9.01
C ARG A 164 -11.85 -10.91 -9.10
N TYR A 165 -12.13 -10.00 -8.17
CA TYR A 165 -13.34 -9.18 -8.22
C TYR A 165 -13.41 -8.32 -9.50
N TYR A 166 -12.34 -7.60 -9.84
CA TYR A 166 -12.30 -6.77 -11.04
C TYR A 166 -12.45 -7.59 -12.33
N ASN A 167 -11.86 -8.78 -12.40
CA ASN A 167 -12.04 -9.69 -13.53
C ASN A 167 -13.47 -10.23 -13.61
N ALA A 168 -14.09 -10.57 -12.48
CA ALA A 168 -15.47 -11.04 -12.45
C ALA A 168 -16.45 -9.94 -12.91
N MET A 169 -16.24 -8.68 -12.49
CA MET A 169 -16.97 -7.51 -12.99
C MET A 169 -16.82 -7.35 -14.51
N LYS A 170 -15.58 -7.44 -15.00
CA LYS A 170 -15.27 -7.36 -16.43
C LYS A 170 -16.00 -8.44 -17.23
N GLU A 171 -15.93 -9.68 -16.78
CA GLU A 171 -16.54 -10.83 -17.46
C GLU A 171 -18.06 -10.68 -17.50
N LEU A 172 -18.70 -10.32 -16.38
CA LEU A 172 -20.14 -10.04 -16.33
C LEU A 172 -20.52 -8.94 -17.33
N GLY A 173 -19.84 -7.79 -17.29
CA GLY A 173 -20.11 -6.68 -18.21
C GLY A 173 -19.92 -7.06 -19.69
N THR A 174 -18.86 -7.80 -20.01
CA THR A 174 -18.57 -8.27 -21.38
C THR A 174 -19.67 -9.22 -21.88
N ASN A 175 -20.11 -10.15 -21.02
CA ASN A 175 -21.14 -11.12 -21.38
C ASN A 175 -22.50 -10.45 -21.61
N VAL A 176 -22.86 -9.49 -20.74
CA VAL A 176 -24.12 -8.74 -20.89
C VAL A 176 -24.08 -7.86 -22.14
N MET A 177 -22.95 -7.21 -22.44
CA MET A 177 -22.79 -6.39 -23.64
C MET A 177 -23.10 -7.12 -24.95
N ARG A 178 -22.90 -8.45 -24.98
CA ARG A 178 -23.18 -9.27 -26.16
C ARG A 178 -24.67 -9.59 -26.33
N ASN A 179 -25.42 -9.63 -25.24
CA ASN A 179 -26.79 -10.16 -25.21
C ASN A 179 -27.83 -9.18 -24.65
N TYR A 180 -27.48 -7.92 -24.36
CA TYR A 180 -28.35 -6.99 -23.60
C TYR A 180 -29.75 -6.78 -24.22
N THR A 181 -29.86 -6.82 -25.55
CA THR A 181 -31.15 -6.70 -26.26
C THR A 181 -32.04 -7.94 -26.09
N GLN A 182 -31.46 -9.10 -25.82
CA GLN A 182 -32.18 -10.37 -25.63
C GLN A 182 -32.72 -10.55 -24.22
N ILE A 183 -32.29 -9.69 -23.27
CA ILE A 183 -32.71 -9.74 -21.86
C ILE A 183 -34.12 -9.18 -21.69
N TYR A 184 -34.51 -8.19 -22.50
CA TYR A 184 -35.82 -7.57 -22.41
C TYR A 184 -36.93 -8.60 -22.70
N ASN A 185 -37.94 -8.65 -21.83
CA ASN A 185 -39.06 -9.60 -21.91
C ASN A 185 -38.62 -11.08 -21.88
N ASN A 186 -37.41 -11.38 -21.38
CA ASN A 186 -36.88 -12.72 -21.22
C ASN A 186 -36.53 -12.98 -19.74
N PRO A 187 -37.51 -13.42 -18.93
CA PRO A 187 -37.32 -13.59 -17.49
C PRO A 187 -36.31 -14.69 -17.14
N ASP A 188 -36.12 -15.70 -17.99
CA ASP A 188 -35.17 -16.78 -17.74
C ASP A 188 -33.73 -16.28 -17.92
N LEU A 189 -33.47 -15.52 -18.99
CA LEU A 189 -32.17 -14.91 -19.21
C LEU A 189 -31.85 -13.83 -18.15
N ALA A 190 -32.85 -13.05 -17.74
CA ALA A 190 -32.69 -12.10 -16.64
C ALA A 190 -32.30 -12.80 -15.32
N LYS A 191 -32.92 -13.94 -14.99
CA LYS A 191 -32.56 -14.74 -13.80
C LYS A 191 -31.17 -15.35 -13.90
N GLU A 192 -30.75 -15.79 -15.08
CA GLU A 192 -29.38 -16.29 -15.29
C GLU A 192 -28.34 -15.21 -14.99
N TYR A 193 -28.54 -13.99 -15.51
CA TYR A 193 -27.66 -12.87 -15.21
C TYR A 193 -27.72 -12.42 -13.74
N GLN A 194 -28.87 -12.51 -13.07
CA GLN A 194 -28.96 -12.28 -11.62
C GLN A 194 -28.12 -13.30 -10.83
N LYS A 195 -28.08 -14.56 -11.27
CA LYS A 195 -27.22 -15.57 -10.67
C LYS A 195 -25.74 -15.24 -10.87
N ASP A 196 -25.37 -14.73 -12.05
CA ASP A 196 -24.00 -14.30 -12.31
C ASP A 196 -23.61 -13.07 -11.48
N VAL A 197 -24.52 -12.12 -11.27
CA VAL A 197 -24.33 -11.02 -10.31
C VAL A 197 -24.03 -11.56 -8.91
N GLY A 198 -24.78 -12.55 -8.43
CA GLY A 198 -24.54 -13.17 -7.12
C GLY A 198 -23.14 -13.81 -6.99
N LYS A 199 -22.59 -14.36 -8.09
CA LYS A 199 -21.20 -14.86 -8.09
C LYS A 199 -20.21 -13.71 -7.96
N VAL A 200 -20.44 -12.58 -8.64
CA VAL A 200 -19.57 -11.39 -8.52
C VAL A 200 -19.64 -10.81 -7.11
N GLN A 201 -20.84 -10.71 -6.52
CA GLN A 201 -21.04 -10.27 -5.13
C GLN A 201 -20.32 -11.18 -4.13
N THR A 202 -20.16 -12.47 -4.42
CA THR A 202 -19.35 -13.36 -3.57
C THR A 202 -17.89 -12.93 -3.51
N TYR A 203 -17.31 -12.49 -4.64
CA TYR A 203 -15.95 -11.94 -4.66
C TYR A 203 -15.90 -10.56 -4.01
N GLU A 204 -16.92 -9.73 -4.19
CA GLU A 204 -17.04 -8.45 -3.49
C GLU A 204 -17.03 -8.62 -1.97
N GLN A 205 -17.81 -9.56 -1.44
CA GLN A 205 -17.83 -9.86 -0.01
C GLN A 205 -16.48 -10.38 0.50
N GLN A 206 -15.70 -11.10 -0.32
CA GLN A 206 -14.34 -11.48 0.05
C GLN A 206 -13.44 -10.24 0.19
N VAL A 207 -13.57 -9.27 -0.71
CA VAL A 207 -12.88 -7.98 -0.61
C VAL A 207 -13.32 -7.23 0.66
N PHE A 208 -14.63 -7.17 0.94
CA PHE A 208 -15.15 -6.50 2.14
C PHE A 208 -14.63 -7.13 3.42
N LYS A 209 -14.59 -8.47 3.50
CA LYS A 209 -14.04 -9.19 4.65
C LYS A 209 -12.55 -8.94 4.82
N LEU A 210 -11.78 -8.98 3.72
CA LEU A 210 -10.34 -8.79 3.78
C LEU A 210 -9.96 -7.39 4.29
N TYR A 211 -10.69 -6.36 3.87
CA TYR A 211 -10.40 -4.97 4.22
C TYR A 211 -11.29 -4.37 5.30
N ASN A 212 -12.17 -5.19 5.90
CA ASN A 212 -13.17 -4.76 6.89
C ASN A 212 -14.01 -3.56 6.40
N VAL A 213 -14.45 -3.60 5.15
CA VAL A 213 -15.34 -2.57 4.58
C VAL A 213 -16.70 -2.66 5.23
N ASN A 214 -17.21 -1.52 5.72
CA ASN A 214 -18.54 -1.44 6.29
C ASN A 214 -19.59 -1.26 5.17
N GLU A 215 -20.23 -2.37 4.79
CA GLU A 215 -21.30 -2.40 3.77
C GLU A 215 -22.46 -1.46 4.13
N ALA A 216 -22.86 -1.40 5.41
CA ALA A 216 -23.91 -0.48 5.86
C ALA A 216 -23.54 1.00 5.67
N ALA A 217 -22.25 1.34 5.63
CA ALA A 217 -21.82 2.71 5.32
C ALA A 217 -21.94 3.05 3.82
N LEU A 218 -21.97 2.05 2.94
CA LEU A 218 -22.21 2.21 1.51
C LEU A 218 -23.72 2.34 1.22
N ASP A 219 -24.56 1.57 1.91
CA ASP A 219 -26.02 1.67 1.76
C ASP A 219 -26.59 3.06 2.09
N ASN A 220 -26.02 3.72 3.10
CA ASN A 220 -26.47 5.04 3.56
C ASN A 220 -26.04 6.22 2.65
N LYS A 221 -25.27 5.96 1.59
CA LYS A 221 -24.73 7.00 0.67
C LYS A 221 -25.43 7.08 -0.68
N LYS A 222 -26.51 6.32 -0.89
CA LYS A 222 -27.47 6.56 -1.98
C LYS A 222 -28.19 7.89 -1.80
#